data_AF-A0AA41YRW4-F1
#
_entry.id   AF-A0AA41YRW4-F1
#
_cell.length_a   1.000
_cell.length_b   1.000
_cell.length_c   1.000
_cell.angle_alpha   90.00
_cell.angle_beta   90.00
_cell.angle_gamma   90.00
#
_symmetry.space_group_name_H-M   'P 1'
#
loop_
_entity.id
_entity.type
_entity.pdbx_description
1 polymer ?
#
loop_
_entity_poly.entity_id
_entity_poly.type
_entity_poly.pdbx_seq_one_letter_code
_entity_poly.pdbx_strand_id
1 'polypeptide(L)'
;MGVGFERHQLVSRINDAFQASNIAATSATAARLGRDADAFDIVHALGLFEFPPGLELATYRSRLPIPDLNKAILALAFRHSVDNKVPLSFAIASGHAEAIRVTTSEKLVSVVLTRVD
;
A
#
# COMPACT_ATOMS: atom_id res chain seq x y z
N MET A 1 16.51 -18.60 5.43
CA MET A 1 16.97 -17.20 5.59
C MET A 1 16.22 -16.34 4.59
N GLY A 2 15.06 -15.82 4.96
CA GLY A 2 14.30 -14.92 4.10
C GLY A 2 14.43 -13.51 4.67
N VAL A 3 15.26 -12.67 4.05
CA VAL A 3 15.35 -11.25 4.39
C VAL A 3 14.16 -10.56 3.74
N GLY A 4 12.96 -10.83 4.25
CA GLY A 4 11.75 -10.09 3.94
C GLY A 4 11.52 -9.12 5.09
N PHE A 5 11.44 -7.83 4.80
CA PHE A 5 11.02 -6.80 5.77
C PHE A 5 9.89 -7.33 6.65
N GLU A 6 10.02 -7.25 7.98
CA GLU A 6 8.95 -7.70 8.86
C GLU A 6 7.68 -6.90 8.53
N ARG A 7 6.57 -7.60 8.33
CA ARG A 7 5.29 -7.04 7.86
C ARG A 7 4.88 -5.78 8.62
N HIS A 8 5.15 -5.75 9.93
CA HIS A 8 4.90 -4.60 10.80
C HIS A 8 5.71 -3.35 10.41
N GLN A 9 6.98 -3.50 10.01
CA GLN A 9 7.83 -2.40 9.59
C GLN A 9 7.34 -1.79 8.26
N LEU A 10 6.91 -2.62 7.31
CA LEU A 10 6.30 -2.14 6.07
C LEU A 10 5.01 -1.34 6.34
N VAL A 11 4.14 -1.87 7.20
CA VAL A 11 2.90 -1.18 7.60
C VAL A 11 3.20 0.17 8.26
N SER A 12 4.19 0.22 9.18
CA SER A 12 4.62 1.47 9.81
C SER A 12 5.10 2.48 8.78
N ARG A 13 6.00 2.07 7.87
CA ARG A 13 6.53 2.96 6.82
C ARG A 13 5.46 3.50 5.89
N ILE A 14 4.48 2.66 5.53
CA ILE A 14 3.31 3.11 4.76
C ILE A 14 2.54 4.16 5.55
N ASN A 15 2.20 3.90 6.81
CA ASN A 15 1.49 4.87 7.63
C ASN A 15 2.27 6.18 7.81
N ASP A 16 3.58 6.12 8.01
CA ASP A 16 4.44 7.28 8.15
C ASP A 16 4.53 8.10 6.85
N ALA A 17 4.54 7.44 5.69
CA ALA A 17 4.54 8.14 4.40
C ALA A 17 3.18 8.78 4.10
N PHE A 18 2.08 8.16 4.53
CA PHE A 18 0.72 8.59 4.23
C PHE A 18 0.04 9.40 5.35
N GLN A 19 0.74 9.72 6.43
CA GLN A 19 0.22 10.58 7.49
C GLN A 19 0.03 12.04 7.02
N ALA A 20 -0.75 12.82 7.77
CA ALA A 20 -1.13 14.18 7.41
C ALA A 20 0.05 15.14 7.17
N SER A 21 1.16 14.99 7.88
CA SER A 21 2.36 15.83 7.69
C SER A 21 3.11 15.51 6.40
N ASN A 22 3.00 14.28 5.88
CA ASN A 22 3.80 13.79 4.75
C ASN A 22 2.98 13.60 3.47
N ILE A 23 1.64 13.52 3.56
CA ILE A 23 0.77 13.18 2.43
C ILE A 23 0.95 14.11 1.23
N ALA A 24 1.23 15.40 1.45
CA ALA A 24 1.49 16.34 0.36
C ALA A 24 2.75 15.98 -0.45
N ALA A 25 3.85 15.62 0.23
CA ALA A 25 5.10 15.20 -0.40
C ALA A 25 4.93 13.83 -1.07
N THR A 26 4.28 12.90 -0.38
CA THR A 26 3.95 11.57 -0.91
C THR A 26 3.11 11.67 -2.18
N SER A 27 2.10 12.56 -2.19
CA SER A 27 1.25 12.79 -3.35
C SER A 27 2.04 13.37 -4.53
N ALA A 28 2.96 14.29 -4.27
CA ALA A 28 3.82 14.88 -5.32
C ALA A 28 4.75 13.84 -5.95
N THR A 29 5.33 12.94 -5.16
CA THR A 29 6.14 11.82 -5.67
C THR A 29 5.28 10.84 -6.46
N ALA A 30 4.14 10.44 -5.91
CA ALA A 30 3.24 9.46 -6.51
C ALA A 30 2.55 9.97 -7.79
N ALA A 31 2.35 11.28 -7.93
CA ALA A 31 1.81 11.90 -9.14
C ALA A 31 2.75 11.73 -10.37
N ARG A 32 4.07 11.62 -10.15
CA ARG A 32 5.05 11.43 -11.22
C ARG A 32 5.00 10.04 -11.86
N LEU A 33 4.35 9.07 -11.21
CA LEU A 33 4.23 7.70 -11.68
C LEU A 33 3.14 7.53 -12.76
N GLY A 34 2.34 8.56 -13.02
CA GLY A 34 1.20 8.49 -13.92
C GLY A 34 -0.06 7.94 -13.25
N ARG A 35 -1.22 8.05 -13.92
CA ARG A 35 -2.52 7.68 -13.34
C ARG A 35 -2.68 6.19 -13.10
N ASP A 36 -2.00 5.36 -13.88
CA ASP A 36 -2.15 3.90 -13.85
C ASP A 36 -1.27 3.20 -12.80
N ALA A 37 -0.45 3.95 -12.07
CA ALA A 37 0.40 3.39 -11.02
C ALA A 37 -0.44 2.86 -9.85
N ASP A 38 -0.23 1.60 -9.49
CA ASP A 38 -0.97 0.93 -8.42
C ASP A 38 -0.32 1.12 -7.04
N ALA A 39 -0.93 0.51 -6.01
CA ALA A 39 -0.42 0.62 -4.64
C ALA A 39 1.04 0.13 -4.51
N PHE A 40 1.45 -0.88 -5.27
CA PHE A 40 2.82 -1.41 -5.22
C PHE A 40 3.81 -0.49 -5.93
N ASP A 41 3.42 0.10 -7.06
CA ASP A 41 4.22 1.10 -7.77
C ASP A 41 4.50 2.31 -6.86
N ILE A 42 3.48 2.77 -6.13
CA ILE A 42 3.59 3.90 -5.19
C ILE A 42 4.51 3.56 -4.03
N VAL A 43 4.29 2.41 -3.37
CA VAL A 43 5.11 1.96 -2.22
C VAL A 43 6.58 1.78 -2.64
N HIS A 44 6.83 1.25 -3.83
CA HIS A 44 8.16 1.11 -4.40
C HIS A 44 8.82 2.46 -4.70
N ALA A 45 8.11 3.37 -5.37
CA ALA A 45 8.63 4.70 -5.71
C ALA A 45 8.96 5.56 -4.49
N LEU A 46 8.27 5.34 -3.37
CA LEU A 46 8.52 5.98 -2.09
C LEU A 46 9.67 5.33 -1.30
N GLY A 47 10.29 4.26 -1.82
CA GLY A 47 11.36 3.54 -1.13
C GLY A 47 10.93 2.84 0.16
N LEU A 48 9.62 2.57 0.31
CA LEU A 48 9.08 1.99 1.55
C LEU A 48 9.30 0.48 1.62
N PHE A 49 9.51 -0.14 0.46
CA PHE A 49 9.79 -1.55 0.31
C PHE A 49 10.96 -1.76 -0.64
N GLU A 50 12.00 -2.46 -0.17
CA GLU A 50 13.11 -2.90 -1.01
C GLU A 50 12.83 -4.32 -1.49
N PHE A 51 12.82 -4.51 -2.81
CA PHE A 51 12.74 -5.84 -3.39
C PHE A 51 14.06 -6.60 -3.17
N PRO A 52 14.01 -7.91 -2.89
CA PRO A 52 15.21 -8.73 -2.91
C PRO A 52 15.95 -8.56 -4.24
N PRO A 53 17.30 -8.55 -4.25
CA PRO A 53 18.06 -8.41 -5.48
C PRO A 53 17.64 -9.46 -6.51
N GLY A 54 17.31 -9.02 -7.73
CA GLY A 54 16.84 -9.89 -8.81
C GLY A 54 15.34 -10.20 -8.82
N LEU A 55 14.55 -9.66 -7.88
CA LEU A 55 13.09 -9.76 -7.92
C LEU A 55 12.48 -8.48 -8.49
N GLU A 56 11.87 -8.57 -9.67
CA GLU A 56 11.14 -7.44 -10.26
C GLU A 56 9.78 -7.23 -9.56
N LEU A 57 9.34 -5.97 -9.49
CA LEU A 57 8.05 -5.57 -8.94
C LEU A 57 6.87 -6.38 -9.53
N ALA A 58 6.88 -6.61 -10.85
CA ALA A 58 5.87 -7.41 -11.53
C ALA A 58 5.82 -8.87 -11.03
N THR A 59 7.00 -9.45 -10.76
CA THR A 59 7.12 -10.82 -10.23
C THR A 59 6.69 -10.89 -8.77
N TYR A 60 6.95 -9.86 -7.98
CA TYR A 60 6.46 -9.78 -6.60
C TYR A 60 4.92 -9.66 -6.57
N ARG A 61 4.35 -8.79 -7.41
CA ARG A 61 2.90 -8.55 -7.53
C ARG A 61 2.13 -9.81 -7.89
N SER A 62 2.67 -10.65 -8.77
CA SER A 62 2.03 -11.90 -9.19
C SER A 62 2.14 -13.02 -8.15
N ARG A 63 3.18 -13.02 -7.32
CA ARG A 63 3.42 -14.05 -6.28
C ARG A 63 2.73 -13.76 -4.95
N LEU A 64 2.22 -12.56 -4.75
CA LEU A 64 1.48 -12.24 -3.54
C LEU A 64 0.15 -13.02 -3.50
N PRO A 65 -0.12 -13.79 -2.43
CA PRO A 65 -1.37 -14.54 -2.27
C PRO A 65 -2.52 -13.63 -1.85
N ILE A 66 -2.66 -12.48 -2.52
CA ILE A 66 -3.74 -11.52 -2.31
C ILE A 66 -4.67 -11.66 -3.52
N PRO A 67 -5.99 -11.84 -3.33
CA PRO A 67 -6.94 -11.88 -4.44
C PRO A 67 -6.85 -10.63 -5.32
N ASP A 68 -7.01 -10.76 -6.64
CA ASP A 68 -6.86 -9.63 -7.57
C ASP A 68 -7.87 -8.51 -7.30
N LEU A 69 -9.08 -8.86 -6.85
CA LEU A 69 -10.06 -7.88 -6.38
C LEU A 69 -9.52 -7.03 -5.21
N ASN A 70 -8.84 -7.65 -4.25
CA ASN A 70 -8.25 -6.93 -3.12
C ASN A 70 -7.09 -6.04 -3.59
N LYS A 71 -6.28 -6.49 -4.57
CA LYS A 71 -5.24 -5.65 -5.18
C LYS A 71 -5.83 -4.42 -5.88
N ALA A 72 -6.93 -4.58 -6.62
CA ALA A 72 -7.61 -3.47 -7.28
C ALA A 72 -8.18 -2.46 -6.26
N ILE A 73 -8.80 -2.94 -5.18
CA ILE A 73 -9.32 -2.09 -4.11
C ILE A 73 -8.18 -1.36 -3.39
N LEU A 74 -7.05 -2.02 -3.12
CA LEU A 74 -5.85 -1.37 -2.57
C LEU A 74 -5.35 -0.25 -3.49
N ALA A 75 -5.23 -0.52 -4.79
CA ALA A 75 -4.80 0.48 -5.76
C ALA A 75 -5.71 1.71 -5.73
N LEU A 76 -7.03 1.51 -5.75
CA LEU A 76 -8.01 2.59 -5.67
C LEU A 76 -7.92 3.40 -4.37
N ALA A 77 -7.75 2.75 -3.21
CA ALA A 77 -7.65 3.43 -1.93
C ALA A 77 -6.39 4.31 -1.84
N PHE A 78 -5.24 3.78 -2.28
CA PHE A 78 -3.98 4.53 -2.33
C PHE A 78 -4.05 5.69 -3.32
N ARG A 79 -4.67 5.48 -4.49
CA ARG A 79 -4.85 6.56 -5.47
C ARG A 79 -5.79 7.65 -4.97
N HIS A 80 -6.90 7.28 -4.36
CA HIS A 80 -7.80 8.25 -3.74
C HIS A 80 -7.08 9.11 -2.69
N SER A 81 -6.25 8.48 -1.84
CA SER A 81 -5.43 9.19 -0.86
C SER A 81 -4.43 10.15 -1.50
N VAL A 82 -3.71 9.72 -2.54
CA VAL A 82 -2.75 10.55 -3.28
C VAL A 82 -3.42 11.71 -4.02
N ASP A 83 -4.47 11.43 -4.79
CA ASP A 83 -5.10 12.42 -5.66
C ASP A 83 -5.79 13.53 -4.86
N ASN A 84 -6.39 13.17 -3.71
CA ASN A 84 -7.11 14.10 -2.84
C ASN A 84 -6.25 14.63 -1.69
N LYS A 85 -4.99 14.19 -1.59
CA LYS A 85 -4.07 14.49 -0.47
C LYS A 85 -4.69 14.17 0.90
N VAL A 86 -5.52 13.13 0.94
CA VAL A 86 -6.17 12.66 2.17
C VAL A 86 -5.26 11.62 2.81
N PRO A 87 -4.94 11.73 4.11
CA PRO A 87 -4.11 10.76 4.79
C PRO A 87 -4.65 9.32 4.66
N LEU A 88 -3.74 8.34 4.68
CA LEU A 88 -4.11 6.92 4.63
C LEU A 88 -3.52 6.17 5.83
N SER A 89 -4.35 5.36 6.47
CA SER A 89 -3.97 4.39 7.49
C SER A 89 -4.16 2.99 6.93
N PHE A 90 -3.08 2.21 6.93
CA PHE A 90 -3.02 0.84 6.49
C PHE A 90 -2.77 -0.08 7.68
N ALA A 91 -3.49 -1.19 7.75
CA ALA A 91 -3.28 -2.24 8.72
C ALA A 91 -3.46 -3.62 8.06
N ILE A 92 -2.72 -4.60 8.56
CA ILE A 92 -2.91 -6.00 8.21
C ILE A 92 -3.44 -6.72 9.44
N ALA A 93 -4.59 -7.38 9.30
CA ALA A 93 -5.20 -8.19 10.34
C ALA A 93 -5.14 -9.68 9.96
N SER A 94 -5.09 -10.56 10.94
CA SER A 94 -5.23 -12.00 10.70
C SER A 94 -6.71 -12.39 10.75
N GLY A 95 -7.14 -13.32 9.89
CA GLY A 95 -8.52 -13.80 9.87
C GLY A 95 -8.69 -15.14 9.15
N HIS A 96 -9.91 -15.66 9.15
CA HIS A 96 -10.23 -16.97 8.55
C HIS A 96 -10.41 -16.94 7.03
N ALA A 97 -10.47 -15.75 6.43
CA ALA A 97 -10.59 -15.54 5.00
C ALA A 97 -9.85 -14.27 4.59
N GLU A 98 -9.33 -14.25 3.35
CA GLU A 98 -8.79 -13.04 2.73
C GLU A 98 -9.90 -12.01 2.55
N ALA A 99 -9.72 -10.81 3.11
CA ALA A 99 -10.69 -9.73 2.99
C ALA A 99 -10.01 -8.38 2.96
N ILE A 100 -10.69 -7.38 2.41
CA ILE A 100 -10.26 -5.99 2.48
C ILE A 100 -11.44 -5.14 2.95
N ARG A 101 -11.15 -4.22 3.88
CA ARG A 101 -12.09 -3.20 4.33
C ARG A 101 -11.48 -1.84 4.07
N VAL A 102 -12.20 -1.00 3.34
CA VAL A 102 -11.83 0.39 3.10
C VAL A 102 -12.92 1.29 3.68
N THR A 103 -12.53 2.20 4.56
CA THR A 103 -13.40 3.23 5.13
C THR A 103 -12.84 4.58 4.72
N THR A 104 -13.65 5.39 4.05
CA THR A 104 -13.25 6.72 3.57
C THR A 104 -14.01 7.81 4.32
N SER A 105 -13.31 8.87 4.68
CA SER A 105 -13.87 10.10 5.21
C SER A 105 -13.12 11.30 4.61
N GLU A 106 -13.61 12.52 4.85
CA GLU A 106 -12.91 13.75 4.43
C GLU A 106 -11.53 13.90 5.06
N LYS A 107 -11.25 13.21 6.17
CA LYS A 107 -10.02 13.36 6.95
C LYS A 107 -9.05 12.19 6.84
N LEU A 108 -9.53 11.02 6.41
CA LEU A 108 -8.76 9.77 6.45
C LEU A 108 -9.35 8.71 5.52
N VAL A 109 -8.46 8.00 4.84
CA VAL A 109 -8.70 6.69 4.22
C VAL A 109 -8.15 5.61 5.14
N SER A 110 -8.98 4.72 5.66
CA SER A 110 -8.54 3.57 6.46
C SER A 110 -8.69 2.29 5.65
N VAL A 111 -7.61 1.52 5.57
CA VAL A 111 -7.52 0.26 4.84
C VAL A 111 -7.08 -0.84 5.80
N VAL A 112 -7.91 -1.87 5.95
CA VAL A 112 -7.57 -3.08 6.69
C VAL A 112 -7.56 -4.24 5.72
N LEU A 113 -6.39 -4.84 5.50
CA LEU A 113 -6.22 -6.07 4.74
C LEU A 113 -6.21 -7.25 5.70
N THR A 114 -7.24 -8.08 5.65
CA THR A 114 -7.29 -9.34 6.42
C THR A 114 -6.63 -10.45 5.61
N ARG A 115 -5.66 -11.13 6.22
CA ARG A 115 -4.95 -12.27 5.62
C ARG A 115 -5.19 -13.55 6.39
N VAL A 116 -5.22 -14.67 5.67
CA VAL A 116 -5.12 -16.00 6.26
C VAL A 116 -3.63 -16.29 6.43
N ASP A 117 -3.12 -16.11 7.65
CA ASP A 117 -1.72 -16.35 8.00
C ASP A 117 -1.44 -17.84 8.27
#